data_AF-A0AAP8T2M7-F1
#
_entry.id   AF-A0AAP8T2M7-F1
#
_cell.length_a   1.000
_cell.length_b   1.000
_cell.length_c   1.000
_cell.angle_alpha   90.00
_cell.angle_beta   90.00
_cell.angle_gamma   90.00
#
_symmetry.space_group_name_H-M   'P 1'
#
loop_
_entity.id
_entity.type
_entity.pdbx_description
1 polymer ?
#
loop_
_entity_poly.entity_id
_entity_poly.type
_entity_poly.pdbx_seq_one_letter_code
_entity_poly.pdbx_strand_id
1 'polypeptide(L)'
;FTSGGTEGNNLAIKGTALMHRSRGKHLITTEMEHPSIYEAYKQLEELGFDVTYLSPDEDGFISVEKVAEALREDTILVSIIHVNNETGAIQPISEVGQFLKNYPKIFFHVDAVQGIG
;
A
#
# COMPACT_ATOMS: atom_id res chain seq x y z
N PHE A 1 -8.12 15.04 -11.89
CA PHE A 1 -9.49 14.59 -11.60
C PHE A 1 -9.61 13.15 -12.10
N THR A 2 -9.94 12.22 -11.22
CA THR A 2 -10.30 10.83 -11.57
C THR A 2 -11.81 10.65 -11.32
N SER A 3 -12.42 9.62 -11.89
CA SER A 3 -13.87 9.34 -11.84
C SER A 3 -14.34 8.75 -10.50
N GLY A 4 -13.44 8.45 -9.56
CA GLY A 4 -13.77 7.95 -8.21
C GLY A 4 -12.53 7.47 -7.43
N GLY A 5 -12.73 7.08 -6.16
CA GLY A 5 -11.67 6.59 -5.27
C GLY A 5 -10.90 5.39 -5.84
N THR A 6 -11.61 4.44 -6.44
CA THR A 6 -11.04 3.28 -7.12
C THR A 6 -10.10 3.64 -8.27
N GLU A 7 -10.46 4.60 -9.13
CA GLU A 7 -9.59 5.01 -10.24
C GLU A 7 -8.39 5.82 -9.73
N GLY A 8 -8.59 6.61 -8.67
CA GLY A 8 -7.52 7.32 -7.98
C GLY A 8 -6.44 6.38 -7.43
N ASN A 9 -6.85 5.37 -6.67
CA ASN A 9 -5.93 4.39 -6.07
C ASN A 9 -5.19 3.60 -7.15
N ASN A 10 -5.90 3.15 -8.19
CA ASN A 10 -5.28 2.43 -9.32
C ASN A 10 -4.24 3.27 -10.05
N LEU A 11 -4.53 4.55 -10.30
CA LEU A 11 -3.60 5.46 -10.96
C LEU A 11 -2.38 5.72 -10.07
N ALA A 12 -2.58 5.95 -8.78
CA ALA A 12 -1.50 6.18 -7.83
C ALA A 12 -0.58 4.96 -7.70
N ILE A 13 -1.15 3.77 -7.51
CA ILE A 13 -0.39 2.52 -7.32
C ILE A 13 0.33 2.14 -8.61
N LYS A 14 -0.39 1.96 -9.72
CA LYS A 14 0.21 1.52 -11.00
C LYS A 14 1.13 2.58 -11.57
N GLY A 15 0.74 3.86 -11.52
CA GLY A 15 1.54 4.97 -12.02
C GLY A 15 2.89 5.07 -11.29
N THR A 16 2.86 5.00 -9.95
CA THR A 16 4.09 5.04 -9.14
C THR A 16 4.97 3.83 -9.42
N ALA A 17 4.39 2.62 -9.41
CA ALA A 17 5.13 1.38 -9.65
C ALA A 17 5.80 1.39 -11.04
N LEU A 18 5.06 1.72 -12.09
CA LEU A 18 5.58 1.74 -13.47
C LEU A 18 6.63 2.83 -13.70
N MET A 19 6.42 4.04 -13.17
CA MET A 19 7.37 5.15 -13.30
C MET A 19 8.70 4.86 -12.61
N HIS A 20 8.67 4.12 -11.50
CA HIS A 20 9.84 3.83 -10.67
C HIS A 20 10.37 2.40 -10.80
N ARG A 21 9.90 1.63 -11.79
CA ARG A 21 10.32 0.24 -12.06
C ARG A 21 11.83 0.05 -12.22
N SER A 22 12.56 1.08 -12.63
CA SER A 22 14.03 1.05 -12.75
C SER A 22 14.76 1.14 -11.40
N ARG A 23 14.08 1.59 -10.34
CA ARG A 23 14.62 1.71 -8.97
C ARG A 23 14.44 0.44 -8.16
N GLY A 24 13.46 -0.38 -8.52
CA GLY A 24 13.09 -1.60 -7.83
C GLY A 24 11.77 -2.13 -8.35
N LYS A 25 11.40 -3.34 -7.94
CA LYS A 25 10.15 -4.00 -8.36
C LYS A 25 9.35 -4.54 -7.18
N HIS A 26 9.75 -4.24 -5.96
CA HIS A 26 9.05 -4.68 -4.77
C HIS A 26 8.04 -3.66 -4.30
N LEU A 27 6.82 -4.13 -4.04
CA LEU A 27 5.69 -3.37 -3.54
C LEU A 27 5.17 -4.05 -2.27
N ILE A 28 4.70 -3.26 -1.31
CA ILE A 28 4.10 -3.76 -0.08
C ILE A 28 2.68 -3.24 0.01
N THR A 29 1.75 -4.12 0.34
CA THR A 29 0.35 -3.81 0.57
C THR A 29 -0.22 -4.68 1.70
N THR A 30 -1.48 -4.51 2.06
CA THR A 30 -2.15 -5.33 3.09
C THR A 30 -3.06 -6.39 2.46
N GLU A 31 -3.34 -7.49 3.17
CA GLU A 31 -4.34 -8.49 2.74
C GLU A 31 -5.79 -7.97 2.86
N MET A 32 -5.98 -6.84 3.54
CA MET A 32 -7.26 -6.23 3.87
C MET A 32 -7.71 -5.14 2.88
N GLU A 33 -7.02 -5.00 1.75
CA GLU A 33 -7.32 -3.96 0.78
C GLU A 33 -8.64 -4.21 0.04
N HIS A 34 -9.28 -3.12 -0.41
CA HIS A 34 -10.47 -3.21 -1.25
C HIS A 34 -10.18 -4.03 -2.52
N PRO A 35 -11.12 -4.84 -3.06
CA PRO A 35 -10.89 -5.69 -4.23
C PRO A 35 -10.30 -4.96 -5.44
N SER A 36 -10.65 -3.68 -5.63
CA SER A 36 -10.10 -2.88 -6.72
C SER A 36 -8.59 -2.60 -6.61
N ILE A 37 -8.06 -2.47 -5.39
CA ILE A 37 -6.63 -2.35 -5.12
C ILE A 37 -5.94 -3.70 -5.34
N TYR A 38 -6.54 -4.79 -4.86
CA TYR A 38 -6.00 -6.13 -5.05
C TYR A 38 -5.83 -6.47 -6.54
N GLU A 39 -6.82 -6.14 -7.36
CA GLU A 39 -6.72 -6.30 -8.82
C GLU A 39 -5.64 -5.42 -9.45
N ALA A 40 -5.32 -4.26 -8.86
CA ALA A 40 -4.19 -3.46 -9.33
C ALA A 40 -2.84 -4.11 -9.02
N TYR A 41 -2.68 -4.67 -7.84
CA TYR A 41 -1.46 -5.38 -7.45
C TYR A 41 -1.27 -6.65 -8.26
N LYS A 42 -2.31 -7.46 -8.47
CA LYS A 42 -2.26 -8.62 -9.36
C LYS A 42 -1.78 -8.28 -10.77
N GLN A 43 -2.31 -7.20 -11.36
CA GLN A 43 -1.85 -6.75 -12.67
C GLN A 43 -0.38 -6.32 -12.67
N LEU A 44 0.12 -5.77 -11.56
CA LEU A 44 1.54 -5.45 -11.41
C LEU A 44 2.38 -6.72 -11.25
N GLU A 45 1.89 -7.75 -10.54
CA GLU A 45 2.54 -9.06 -10.46
C GLU A 45 2.68 -9.70 -11.86
N GLU A 46 1.64 -9.64 -12.70
CA GLU A 46 1.70 -10.08 -14.10
C GLU A 46 2.75 -9.30 -14.93
N LEU A 47 2.99 -8.03 -14.57
CA LEU A 47 4.03 -7.20 -15.16
C LEU A 47 5.42 -7.42 -14.53
N GLY A 48 5.55 -8.42 -13.65
CA GLY A 48 6.80 -8.85 -13.03
C GLY A 48 7.25 -7.97 -11.87
N PHE A 49 6.33 -7.31 -11.18
CA PHE A 49 6.56 -6.80 -9.83
C PHE A 49 6.43 -7.93 -8.80
N ASP A 50 7.08 -7.76 -7.67
CA ASP A 50 6.94 -8.64 -6.51
C ASP A 50 6.13 -7.90 -5.44
N VAL A 51 5.07 -8.52 -4.94
CA VAL A 51 4.13 -7.88 -4.01
C VAL A 51 4.11 -8.67 -2.70
N THR A 52 4.50 -8.00 -1.61
CA THR A 52 4.30 -8.53 -0.26
C THR A 52 2.94 -8.06 0.26
N TYR A 53 2.10 -9.03 0.62
CA TYR A 53 0.82 -8.79 1.27
C TYR A 53 0.99 -9.01 2.79
N LEU A 54 0.83 -7.95 3.57
CA LEU A 54 0.92 -7.99 5.02
C LEU A 54 -0.41 -8.46 5.62
N SER A 55 -0.36 -9.55 6.38
CA SER A 55 -1.49 -10.00 7.18
C SER A 55 -1.67 -9.10 8.41
N PRO A 56 -2.91 -8.74 8.77
CA PRO A 56 -3.19 -8.08 10.05
C PRO A 56 -2.85 -8.97 11.27
N ASP A 57 -2.83 -8.37 12.45
CA ASP A 57 -2.97 -9.11 13.70
C ASP A 57 -4.44 -9.51 13.98
N GLU A 58 -4.70 -10.11 15.14
CA GLU A 58 -6.04 -10.56 15.55
C GLU A 58 -7.05 -9.41 15.68
N ASP A 59 -6.57 -8.19 15.90
CA ASP A 59 -7.38 -6.99 16.03
C ASP A 59 -7.56 -6.23 14.70
N GLY A 60 -6.97 -6.73 13.60
CA GLY A 60 -7.09 -6.14 12.28
C GLY A 60 -6.08 -5.04 11.98
N PHE A 61 -5.00 -4.91 12.76
CA PHE A 61 -3.98 -3.87 12.60
C PHE A 61 -2.70 -4.37 11.91
N ILE A 62 -2.07 -3.44 11.19
CA ILE A 62 -0.74 -3.59 10.61
C ILE A 62 0.22 -2.73 11.43
N SER A 63 1.12 -3.39 12.16
CA SER A 63 2.11 -2.70 12.97
C SER A 63 3.25 -2.12 12.11
N VAL A 64 3.94 -1.11 12.63
CA VAL A 64 5.10 -0.51 11.97
C VAL A 64 6.22 -1.55 11.81
N GLU A 65 6.36 -2.46 12.77
CA GLU A 65 7.34 -3.55 12.74
C GLU A 65 7.10 -4.49 11.56
N LYS A 66 5.84 -4.88 11.30
CA LYS A 66 5.50 -5.69 10.11
C LYS A 66 5.89 -4.99 8.81
N VAL A 67 5.68 -3.67 8.73
CA VAL A 67 6.13 -2.89 7.56
C VAL A 67 7.64 -2.90 7.46
N ALA A 68 8.35 -2.68 8.58
CA ALA A 68 9.80 -2.65 8.64
C ALA A 68 10.45 -3.98 8.23
N GLU A 69 9.89 -5.11 8.69
CA GLU A 69 10.36 -6.46 8.37
C GLU A 69 10.17 -6.81 6.89
N ALA A 70 9.13 -6.28 6.26
CA ALA A 70 8.89 -6.47 4.83
C ALA A 70 9.74 -5.55 3.94
N LEU A 71 10.39 -4.51 4.49
CA LEU A 71 11.21 -3.61 3.68
C LEU A 71 12.43 -4.34 3.10
N ARG A 72 12.65 -4.14 1.80
CA ARG A 72 13.81 -4.60 1.03
C ARG A 72 14.46 -3.44 0.31
N GLU A 73 15.72 -3.61 -0.11
CA GLU A 73 16.47 -2.59 -0.85
C GLU A 73 15.80 -2.18 -2.18
N ASP A 74 15.03 -3.09 -2.80
CA ASP A 74 14.31 -2.89 -4.05
C ASP A 74 12.84 -2.47 -3.86
N THR A 75 12.45 -2.13 -2.63
CA THR A 75 11.10 -1.63 -2.31
C THR A 75 10.91 -0.23 -2.84
N ILE A 76 9.82 -0.01 -3.58
CA ILE A 76 9.52 1.31 -4.15
C ILE A 76 8.20 1.89 -3.65
N LEU A 77 7.27 1.07 -3.17
CA LEU A 77 5.94 1.52 -2.75
C LEU A 77 5.44 0.71 -1.56
N VAL A 78 4.93 1.40 -0.55
CA VAL A 78 4.10 0.85 0.53
C VAL A 78 2.71 1.46 0.40
N SER A 79 1.67 0.63 0.33
CA SER A 79 0.27 1.06 0.36
C SER A 79 -0.43 0.47 1.57
N ILE A 80 -1.16 1.29 2.31
CA ILE A 80 -1.96 0.82 3.45
C ILE A 80 -3.33 1.51 3.42
N ILE A 81 -4.40 0.72 3.52
CA ILE A 81 -5.74 1.24 3.75
C ILE A 81 -5.86 1.98 5.09
N HIS A 82 -6.43 3.19 5.11
CA HIS A 82 -6.54 3.98 6.33
C HIS A 82 -7.57 3.41 7.30
N VAL A 83 -8.76 3.08 6.79
CA VAL A 83 -9.87 2.51 7.56
C VAL A 83 -10.31 1.24 6.84
N ASN A 84 -10.23 0.10 7.51
CA ASN A 84 -10.68 -1.16 6.95
C ASN A 84 -12.22 -1.19 6.89
N ASN A 85 -12.76 -1.50 5.72
CA ASN A 85 -14.21 -1.48 5.44
C ASN A 85 -14.97 -2.66 6.08
N GLU A 86 -14.28 -3.75 6.40
CA GLU A 86 -14.85 -4.97 6.98
C GLU A 86 -14.76 -4.97 8.51
N THR A 87 -13.63 -4.55 9.07
CA THR A 87 -13.39 -4.57 10.52
C THR A 87 -13.61 -3.22 11.20
N GLY A 88 -13.59 -2.12 10.45
CA GLY A 88 -13.61 -0.76 11.00
C GLY A 88 -12.30 -0.32 11.65
N ALA A 89 -11.24 -1.14 11.58
CA ALA A 89 -9.94 -0.83 12.17
C ALA A 89 -9.28 0.39 11.48
N ILE A 90 -8.78 1.34 12.29
CA ILE A 90 -8.06 2.53 11.81
C ILE A 90 -6.56 2.25 11.87
N GLN A 91 -5.91 2.13 10.72
CA GLN A 91 -4.48 1.82 10.66
C GLN A 91 -3.61 2.97 11.17
N PRO A 92 -2.47 2.70 11.83
CA PRO A 92 -1.55 3.69 12.37
C PRO A 92 -0.70 4.38 11.27
N ILE A 93 -1.37 4.97 10.26
CA ILE A 93 -0.72 5.56 9.07
C ILE A 93 0.26 6.70 9.41
N SER A 94 0.05 7.42 10.52
CA SER A 94 0.97 8.48 10.96
C SER A 94 2.30 7.90 11.44
N GLU A 95 2.25 6.79 12.16
CA GLU A 95 3.43 6.11 12.67
C GLU A 95 4.20 5.43 11.54
N VAL A 96 3.48 4.73 10.64
CA VAL A 96 4.07 4.15 9.44
C VAL A 96 4.69 5.24 8.56
N GLY A 97 3.97 6.33 8.32
CA GLY A 97 4.48 7.45 7.53
C GLY A 97 5.71 8.10 8.17
N GLN A 98 5.75 8.24 9.50
CA GLN A 98 6.91 8.78 10.22
C GLN A 98 8.11 7.83 10.14
N PHE A 99 7.89 6.52 10.22
CA PHE A 99 8.92 5.51 10.02
C PHE A 99 9.49 5.54 8.59
N LEU A 100 8.62 5.61 7.58
CA LEU A 100 9.00 5.63 6.16
C LEU A 100 9.76 6.89 5.74
N LYS A 101 9.73 7.99 6.52
CA LYS A 101 10.59 9.15 6.27
C LYS A 101 12.08 8.81 6.30
N ASN A 102 12.48 7.74 6.98
CA ASN A 102 13.86 7.23 6.99
C ASN A 102 14.25 6.56 5.65
N TYR A 103 13.28 6.32 4.76
CA TYR A 103 13.44 5.60 3.50
C TYR A 103 12.96 6.46 2.32
N PRO A 104 13.71 7.52 1.93
CA PRO A 104 13.26 8.53 0.96
C PRO A 104 13.02 8.01 -0.47
N LYS A 105 13.42 6.76 -0.76
CA LYS A 105 13.18 6.11 -2.05
C LYS A 105 11.82 5.40 -2.13
N ILE A 106 11.18 5.18 -0.98
CA ILE A 106 9.93 4.44 -0.86
C ILE A 106 8.78 5.44 -0.84
N PHE A 107 7.83 5.27 -1.75
CA PHE A 107 6.60 6.04 -1.74
C PHE A 107 5.62 5.43 -0.74
N PHE A 108 4.87 6.28 -0.05
CA PHE A 108 3.81 5.85 0.86
C PHE A 108 2.47 6.30 0.29
N HIS A 109 1.62 5.33 -0.04
CA HIS A 109 0.24 5.53 -0.47
C HIS A 109 -0.70 5.14 0.67
N VAL A 110 -1.76 5.92 0.85
CA VAL A 110 -2.80 5.64 1.84
C VAL A 110 -4.14 5.66 1.13
N ASP A 111 -4.86 4.53 1.17
CA ASP A 111 -6.25 4.50 0.71
C ASP A 111 -7.14 5.10 1.80
N ALA A 112 -7.60 6.34 1.58
CA ALA A 112 -8.48 7.07 2.49
C ALA A 112 -9.93 7.13 2.00
N VAL A 113 -10.35 6.27 1.07
CA VAL A 113 -11.70 6.35 0.45
C VAL A 113 -12.84 6.30 1.48
N GLN A 114 -12.69 5.64 2.62
CA GLN A 114 -13.69 5.62 3.71
C GLN A 114 -13.41 6.60 4.85
N GLY A 115 -12.25 7.28 4.87
CA GLY A 115 -11.95 8.30 5.88
C GLY A 115 -12.62 9.65 5.60
N ILE A 116 -13.23 9.81 4.42
CA ILE A 116 -13.99 10.99 4.03
C ILE A 116 -15.46 10.73 4.36
N GLY A 117 -15.84 11.09 5.58
CA GLY A 117 -17.21 11.19 6.08
C GLY A 117 -17.43 12.53 6.78
#